data_AF-A0A2M7YWC5-F1
#
_entry.id   AF-A0A2M7YWC5-F1
#
_cell.length_a   1.000
_cell.length_b   1.000
_cell.length_c   1.000
_cell.angle_alpha   90.00
_cell.angle_beta   90.00
_cell.angle_gamma   90.00
#
_symmetry.space_group_name_H-M   'P 1'
#
loop_
_entity.id
_entity.type
_entity.pdbx_description
1 polymer ?
#
loop_
_entity_poly.entity_id
_entity_poly.type
_entity_poly.pdbx_seq_one_letter_code
_entity_poly.pdbx_strand_id
1 'polypeptide(L)'
;MSAAVAWGETWTEFGPVAEEAPAFGDSIAEPFFAFMLARVEEDSLGVWTGEDIRRFTTQRGGKSRFPLDLVKELSRRRPPSGDQGRLAGNPVRAQWVLELTEDLDRPMPYDILGYHPGSLLVSRRLELWELALGDQTVQGPNDAGDRSARFQDVHIFALVAGYLALDADSLIDALLGSALDDAWTVGLVTAREGGRRIGLGVSLGRNNRRIYGEFDFVRDKVLPHGRPSMSALSSWSRRWLNPDRGFVPRPWTGLAGS
;
A
#
# COMPACT_ATOMS: atom_id res chain seq x y z
N MET A 1 -21.53 21.27 45.65
CA MET A 1 -22.13 21.65 44.35
C MET A 1 -21.13 21.23 43.28
N SER A 2 -21.43 20.13 42.58
CA SER A 2 -20.56 19.54 41.56
C SER A 2 -20.91 20.16 40.21
N ALA A 3 -19.93 20.72 39.51
CA ALA A 3 -20.11 21.26 38.17
C ALA A 3 -19.83 20.13 37.16
N ALA A 4 -20.88 19.69 36.46
CA ALA A 4 -20.77 18.77 35.34
C ALA A 4 -20.15 19.49 34.14
N VAL A 5 -19.02 18.98 33.64
CA VAL A 5 -18.44 19.38 32.35
C VAL A 5 -19.21 18.62 31.26
N ALA A 6 -19.96 19.37 30.45
CA ALA A 6 -20.66 18.83 29.30
C ALA A 6 -19.68 18.59 28.15
N TRP A 7 -19.49 17.32 27.78
CA TRP A 7 -18.76 16.90 26.58
C TRP A 7 -19.72 16.99 25.40
N GLY A 8 -19.60 18.04 24.60
CA GLY A 8 -20.34 18.20 23.35
C GLY A 8 -19.57 17.59 22.20
N GLU A 9 -19.90 16.37 21.80
CA GLU A 9 -19.49 15.82 20.51
C GLU A 9 -20.33 16.46 19.40
N THR A 10 -19.73 17.28 18.54
CA THR A 10 -20.39 17.77 17.32
C THR A 10 -20.28 16.71 16.22
N TRP A 11 -21.38 16.00 16.00
CA TRP A 11 -21.57 15.09 14.88
C TRP A 11 -21.94 15.88 13.61
N THR A 12 -21.26 15.61 12.49
CA THR A 12 -21.69 16.06 11.16
C THR A 12 -22.19 14.87 10.33
N GLU A 13 -22.91 15.15 9.25
CA GLU A 13 -23.38 14.19 8.23
C GLU A 13 -22.28 13.23 7.71
N PHE A 14 -21.00 13.58 7.87
CA PHE A 14 -19.85 12.83 7.36
C PHE A 14 -18.97 12.19 8.46
N GLY A 15 -19.48 12.05 9.68
CA GLY A 15 -18.74 11.47 10.81
C GLY A 15 -18.04 12.53 11.68
N PRO A 16 -17.22 12.10 12.66
CA PRO A 16 -16.57 13.01 13.60
C PRO A 16 -15.61 13.94 12.85
N VAL A 17 -15.68 15.24 13.16
CA VAL A 17 -14.66 16.21 12.75
C VAL A 17 -13.35 15.73 13.36
N ALA A 18 -12.40 15.34 12.51
CA ALA A 18 -11.13 14.79 12.96
C ALA A 18 -10.43 15.81 13.88
N GLU A 19 -10.38 15.48 15.16
CA GLU A 19 -9.54 16.12 16.16
C GLU A 19 -8.13 16.24 15.58
N GLU A 20 -7.53 17.44 15.65
CA GLU A 20 -6.23 17.73 15.05
C GLU A 20 -5.21 16.68 15.49
N ALA A 21 -4.94 15.73 14.59
CA ALA A 21 -4.00 14.67 14.86
C ALA A 21 -2.61 15.27 15.07
N PRO A 22 -1.82 14.76 16.04
CA PRO A 22 -0.52 15.32 16.37
C PRO A 22 0.37 15.42 15.12
N ALA A 23 1.28 16.41 15.10
CA ALA A 23 2.23 16.64 14.03
C ALA A 23 2.93 15.32 13.64
N PHE A 24 2.53 14.77 12.50
CA PHE A 24 3.00 13.48 12.03
C PHE A 24 4.48 13.60 11.65
N GLY A 25 5.37 13.03 12.45
CA GLY A 25 6.76 12.78 12.04
C GLY A 25 6.83 11.63 11.03
N ASP A 26 8.04 11.37 10.51
CA ASP A 26 8.36 10.25 9.61
C ASP A 26 8.31 8.86 10.30
N SER A 27 7.53 8.73 11.37
CA SER A 27 7.38 7.48 12.11
C SER A 27 6.52 6.50 11.33
N ILE A 28 7.14 5.53 10.68
CA ILE A 28 6.47 4.36 10.10
C ILE A 28 6.38 3.29 11.19
N ALA A 29 5.16 2.91 11.57
CA ALA A 29 4.88 1.98 12.65
C ALA A 29 5.36 0.56 12.34
N GLU A 30 5.03 0.04 11.14
CA GLU A 30 5.45 -1.29 10.71
C GLU A 30 6.94 -1.28 10.30
N PRO A 31 7.84 -1.94 11.06
CA PRO A 31 9.28 -1.88 10.81
C PRO A 31 9.72 -2.42 9.45
N PHE A 32 8.98 -3.38 8.86
CA PHE A 32 9.29 -3.87 7.51
C PHE A 32 9.11 -2.76 6.46
N PHE A 33 8.02 -1.99 6.52
CA PHE A 33 7.81 -0.86 5.62
C PHE A 33 8.81 0.27 5.89
N ALA A 34 9.14 0.52 7.16
CA ALA A 34 10.18 1.47 7.53
C ALA A 34 11.53 1.11 6.91
N PHE A 35 11.88 -0.18 6.90
CA PHE A 35 13.09 -0.67 6.25
C PHE A 35 13.09 -0.38 4.75
N MET A 36 12.03 -0.79 4.05
CA MET A 36 11.95 -0.60 2.60
C MET A 36 12.01 0.88 2.21
N LEU A 37 11.24 1.74 2.89
CA LEU A 37 11.19 3.17 2.60
C LEU A 37 12.52 3.87 2.90
N ALA A 38 13.24 3.47 3.96
CA ALA A 38 14.58 3.99 4.22
C ALA A 38 15.55 3.67 3.07
N ARG A 39 15.47 2.47 2.48
CA ARG A 39 16.30 2.11 1.31
C ARG A 39 15.94 2.91 0.06
N VAL A 40 14.67 3.28 -0.11
CA VAL A 40 14.22 4.19 -1.19
C VAL A 40 14.80 5.59 -0.98
N GLU A 41 14.67 6.14 0.23
CA GLU A 41 15.14 7.48 0.58
C GLU A 41 16.66 7.64 0.45
N GLU A 42 17.42 6.62 0.87
CA GLU A 42 18.88 6.58 0.75
C GLU A 42 19.37 6.25 -0.67
N ASP A 43 18.45 5.90 -1.59
CA ASP A 43 18.75 5.26 -2.88
C ASP A 43 19.69 4.05 -2.77
N SER A 44 19.59 3.30 -1.68
CA SER A 44 20.44 2.17 -1.37
C SER A 44 20.07 0.97 -2.24
N LEU A 45 21.02 0.43 -3.01
CA LEU A 45 20.89 -0.85 -3.69
C LEU A 45 21.51 -1.96 -2.83
N GLY A 46 20.96 -3.16 -2.91
CA GLY A 46 21.47 -4.25 -2.09
C GLY A 46 20.60 -5.50 -2.09
N VAL A 47 21.04 -6.44 -1.27
CA VAL A 47 20.39 -7.71 -0.98
C VAL A 47 20.36 -7.86 0.53
N TRP A 48 19.20 -8.20 1.08
CA TRP A 48 18.96 -8.30 2.51
C TRP A 48 18.20 -9.57 2.83
N THR A 49 18.66 -10.30 3.83
CA THR A 49 17.95 -11.48 4.34
C THR A 49 16.90 -11.09 5.38
N GLY A 50 16.02 -12.02 5.75
CA GLY A 50 15.13 -11.83 6.90
C GLY A 50 15.88 -11.48 8.20
N GLU A 51 17.11 -11.95 8.38
CA GLU A 51 17.95 -11.60 9.54
C GLU A 51 18.43 -10.15 9.49
N ASP A 52 18.87 -9.66 8.33
CA ASP A 52 19.29 -8.26 8.16
C ASP A 52 18.16 -7.29 8.46
N ILE A 53 16.96 -7.61 7.98
CA ILE A 53 15.75 -6.83 8.25
C ILE A 53 15.43 -6.89 9.75
N ARG A 54 15.46 -8.07 10.39
CA ARG A 54 15.22 -8.22 11.83
C ARG A 54 16.21 -7.44 12.69
N ARG A 55 17.47 -7.36 12.26
CA ARG A 55 18.49 -6.53 12.92
C ARG A 55 18.09 -5.05 12.89
N PHE A 56 17.62 -4.55 11.75
CA PHE A 56 17.09 -3.20 11.62
C PHE A 56 15.85 -2.97 12.50
N THR A 57 14.89 -3.90 12.52
CA THR A 57 13.66 -3.73 13.32
C THR A 57 13.97 -3.70 14.82
N THR A 58 14.90 -4.54 15.27
CA THR A 58 15.34 -4.63 16.67
C THR A 58 16.02 -3.32 17.12
N GLN A 59 16.88 -2.74 16.28
CA GLN A 59 17.53 -1.45 16.55
C GLN A 59 16.53 -0.30 16.72
N ARG A 60 15.37 -0.38 16.06
CA ARG A 60 14.28 0.60 16.20
C ARG A 60 13.31 0.30 17.36
N GLY A 61 13.54 -0.77 18.11
CA GLY A 61 12.70 -1.15 19.26
C GLY A 61 11.35 -1.76 18.88
N GLY A 62 11.18 -2.24 17.64
CA GLY A 62 9.91 -2.77 17.15
C GLY A 62 9.99 -4.21 16.67
N LYS A 63 8.87 -4.94 16.77
CA LYS A 63 8.69 -6.26 16.13
C LYS A 63 7.85 -6.07 14.86
N SER A 64 8.37 -6.56 13.74
CA SER A 64 7.64 -6.62 12.46
C SER A 64 6.44 -7.56 12.56
N ARG A 65 5.28 -7.12 12.06
CA ARG A 65 4.11 -7.99 11.85
C ARG A 65 4.25 -8.80 10.56
N PHE A 66 5.08 -8.33 9.62
CA PHE A 66 5.49 -9.14 8.48
C PHE A 66 6.36 -10.33 8.94
N PRO A 67 6.12 -11.57 8.45
CA PRO A 67 6.83 -12.77 8.89
C PRO A 67 8.24 -12.84 8.31
N LEU A 68 9.18 -12.16 8.97
CA LEU A 68 10.58 -12.05 8.53
C LEU A 68 11.32 -13.40 8.48
N ASP A 69 10.82 -14.43 9.15
CA ASP A 69 11.32 -15.81 9.07
C ASP A 69 11.05 -16.46 7.70
N LEU A 70 10.03 -16.00 6.98
CA LEU A 70 9.74 -16.45 5.62
C LEU A 70 10.55 -15.69 4.55
N VAL A 71 11.16 -14.56 4.91
CA VAL A 71 11.97 -13.76 3.97
C VAL A 71 13.30 -14.44 3.74
N LYS A 72 13.40 -15.13 2.59
CA LYS A 72 14.68 -15.67 2.10
C LYS A 72 15.58 -14.52 1.66
N GLU A 73 15.05 -13.62 0.84
CA GLU A 73 15.80 -12.50 0.27
C GLU A 73 14.88 -11.35 -0.13
N LEU A 74 15.29 -10.12 0.17
CA LEU A 74 14.77 -8.91 -0.41
C LEU A 74 15.93 -8.23 -1.16
N SER A 75 15.78 -7.93 -2.43
CA SER A 75 16.79 -7.19 -3.19
C SER A 75 16.20 -5.96 -3.86
N ARG A 76 17.01 -4.90 -3.93
CA ARG A 76 16.76 -3.71 -4.74
C ARG A 76 17.97 -3.51 -5.64
N ARG A 77 17.77 -3.65 -6.95
CA ARG A 77 18.85 -3.65 -7.95
C ARG A 77 18.57 -2.70 -9.10
N ARG A 78 19.61 -2.39 -9.88
CA ARG A 78 19.45 -1.63 -11.12
C ARG A 78 18.57 -2.44 -12.10
N PRO A 79 17.65 -1.78 -12.81
CA PRO A 79 16.88 -2.47 -13.84
C PRO A 79 17.79 -2.84 -15.03
N PRO A 80 17.34 -3.74 -15.91
CA PRO A 80 17.98 -3.98 -17.20
C PRO A 80 18.20 -2.68 -17.98
N SER A 81 19.26 -2.60 -18.78
CA SER A 81 19.54 -1.44 -19.63
C SER A 81 18.62 -1.37 -20.86
N GLY A 82 18.46 -0.17 -21.42
CA GLY A 82 17.70 0.04 -22.66
C GLY A 82 16.19 -0.07 -22.44
N ASP A 83 15.46 -0.54 -23.46
CA ASP A 83 13.99 -0.60 -23.42
C ASP A 83 13.45 -1.61 -22.40
N GLN A 84 14.23 -2.61 -22.03
CA GLN A 84 13.86 -3.59 -20.99
C GLN A 84 13.79 -2.97 -19.59
N GLY A 85 14.44 -1.83 -19.37
CA GLY A 85 14.38 -1.07 -18.12
C GLY A 85 13.34 0.04 -18.15
N ARG A 86 12.29 -0.08 -18.97
CA ARG A 86 11.24 0.96 -19.09
C ARG A 86 9.87 0.41 -18.77
N LEU A 87 9.10 1.17 -17.98
CA LEU A 87 7.69 0.91 -17.70
C LEU A 87 6.83 2.02 -18.28
N ALA A 88 5.89 1.66 -19.16
CA ALA A 88 5.05 2.65 -19.87
C ALA A 88 5.89 3.78 -20.51
N GLY A 89 7.03 3.42 -21.11
CA GLY A 89 7.97 4.36 -21.72
C GLY A 89 8.82 5.17 -20.75
N ASN A 90 8.69 5.01 -19.42
CA ASN A 90 9.49 5.72 -18.41
C ASN A 90 10.64 4.85 -17.91
N PRO A 91 11.84 5.40 -17.65
CA PRO A 91 12.94 4.65 -17.07
C PRO A 91 12.58 4.16 -15.67
N VAL A 92 12.76 2.86 -15.44
CA VAL A 92 12.67 2.25 -14.12
C VAL A 92 13.84 2.76 -13.29
N ARG A 93 13.57 3.13 -12.03
CA ARG A 93 14.58 3.56 -11.07
C ARG A 93 15.31 2.36 -10.48
N ALA A 94 14.55 1.37 -10.03
CA ALA A 94 15.06 0.15 -9.43
C ALA A 94 14.07 -1.01 -9.63
N GLN A 95 14.59 -2.22 -9.59
CA GLN A 95 13.81 -3.45 -9.53
C GLN A 95 13.90 -4.00 -8.11
N TRP A 96 12.75 -4.27 -7.51
CA TRP A 96 12.62 -4.93 -6.23
C TRP A 96 12.23 -6.39 -6.45
N VAL A 97 12.87 -7.29 -5.70
CA VAL A 97 12.52 -8.70 -5.68
C VAL A 97 12.42 -9.15 -4.24
N LEU A 98 11.25 -9.63 -3.84
CA LEU A 98 11.04 -10.33 -2.59
C LEU A 98 10.91 -11.82 -2.87
N GLU A 99 11.84 -12.60 -2.34
CA GLU A 99 11.84 -14.06 -2.32
C GLU A 99 11.48 -14.53 -0.91
N LEU A 100 10.42 -15.32 -0.84
CA LEU A 100 9.99 -16.02 0.35
C LEU A 100 10.39 -17.51 0.25
N THR A 101 10.38 -18.20 1.38
CA THR A 101 10.58 -19.65 1.43
C THR A 101 9.41 -20.42 0.80
N GLU A 102 8.20 -19.86 0.88
CA GLU A 102 6.93 -20.39 0.40
C GLU A 102 5.95 -19.26 0.06
N ASP A 103 4.80 -19.58 -0.54
CA ASP A 103 3.71 -18.62 -0.70
C ASP A 103 3.20 -18.20 0.69
N LEU A 104 2.99 -16.91 0.90
CA LEU A 104 2.43 -16.37 2.13
C LEU A 104 0.92 -16.39 2.06
N ASP A 105 0.29 -17.09 2.99
CA ASP A 105 -1.13 -16.98 3.31
C ASP A 105 -1.28 -16.83 4.82
N ARG A 106 -1.65 -15.62 5.26
CA ARG A 106 -1.77 -15.27 6.68
C ARG A 106 -2.89 -14.27 6.89
N PRO A 107 -3.49 -14.24 8.08
CA PRO A 107 -4.38 -13.15 8.48
C PRO A 107 -3.72 -11.80 8.24
N MET A 108 -4.50 -10.84 7.73
CA MET A 108 -3.95 -9.55 7.32
C MET A 108 -3.25 -8.80 8.46
N PRO A 109 -2.04 -8.24 8.20
CA PRO A 109 -1.25 -7.35 9.02
C PRO A 109 -1.94 -6.48 10.06
N TYR A 110 -2.94 -5.80 9.51
CA TYR A 110 -3.37 -4.46 9.85
C TYR A 110 -4.88 -4.38 9.85
N ASP A 111 -5.38 -3.46 10.67
CA ASP A 111 -6.80 -3.26 10.82
C ASP A 111 -7.34 -2.47 9.63
N ILE A 112 -8.44 -2.94 9.06
CA ILE A 112 -9.27 -2.16 8.16
C ILE A 112 -10.51 -1.79 8.94
N LEU A 113 -10.69 -0.49 9.21
CA LEU A 113 -11.82 0.03 9.98
C LEU A 113 -12.02 -0.60 11.38
N GLY A 114 -10.95 -1.13 11.99
CA GLY A 114 -11.03 -1.78 13.32
C GLY A 114 -11.43 -3.25 13.29
N TYR A 115 -11.42 -3.88 12.12
CA TYR A 115 -11.59 -5.32 11.91
C TYR A 115 -10.33 -5.91 11.25
N HIS A 116 -10.05 -7.20 11.48
CA HIS A 116 -8.97 -7.97 10.84
C HIS A 116 -9.52 -8.71 9.61
N PRO A 117 -9.38 -8.17 8.38
CA PRO A 117 -10.04 -8.71 7.20
C PRO A 117 -9.25 -9.86 6.60
N GLY A 118 -9.79 -11.09 6.67
CA GLY A 118 -9.33 -12.23 5.90
C GLY A 118 -7.81 -12.40 5.81
N SER A 119 -7.34 -12.76 4.62
CA SER A 119 -5.96 -13.19 4.37
C SER A 119 -5.20 -12.25 3.45
N LEU A 120 -3.94 -12.01 3.80
CA LEU A 120 -2.92 -11.48 2.91
C LEU A 120 -2.27 -12.65 2.17
N LEU A 121 -2.41 -12.65 0.84
CA LEU A 121 -1.83 -13.63 -0.06
C LEU A 121 -0.65 -13.02 -0.81
N VAL A 122 0.55 -13.59 -0.68
CA VAL A 122 1.76 -13.13 -1.42
C VAL A 122 2.44 -14.33 -2.04
N SER A 123 2.72 -14.26 -3.35
CA SER A 123 3.49 -15.31 -4.01
C SER A 123 4.89 -15.41 -3.43
N ARG A 124 5.45 -16.61 -3.45
CA ARG A 124 6.83 -16.91 -3.04
C ARG A 124 7.86 -15.97 -3.67
N ARG A 125 7.65 -15.55 -4.92
CA ARG A 125 8.49 -14.55 -5.58
C ARG A 125 7.64 -13.39 -6.06
N LEU A 126 7.88 -12.21 -5.52
CA LEU A 126 7.23 -10.95 -5.90
C LEU A 126 8.26 -10.03 -6.55
N GLU A 127 7.93 -9.44 -7.70
CA GLU A 127 8.80 -8.49 -8.38
C GLU A 127 8.07 -7.17 -8.63
N LEU A 128 8.68 -6.07 -8.17
CA LEU A 128 8.16 -4.72 -8.37
C LEU A 128 9.17 -3.89 -9.18
N TRP A 129 8.67 -3.06 -10.08
CA TRP A 129 9.46 -2.02 -10.74
C TRP A 129 9.14 -0.66 -10.13
N GLU A 130 10.18 0.00 -9.63
CA GLU A 130 10.10 1.31 -8.99
C GLU A 130 10.25 2.41 -10.05
N LEU A 131 9.29 3.34 -10.12
CA LEU A 131 9.41 4.62 -10.81
C LEU A 131 9.53 5.72 -9.78
N ALA A 132 10.57 6.57 -9.88
CA ALA A 132 10.70 7.78 -9.08
C ALA A 132 10.22 8.97 -9.91
N LEU A 133 9.03 9.48 -9.61
CA LEU A 133 8.36 10.55 -10.37
C LEU A 133 8.58 11.93 -9.74
N GLY A 134 9.12 12.01 -8.52
CA GLY A 134 9.37 13.27 -7.81
C GLY A 134 8.08 14.01 -7.45
N ASP A 135 8.12 15.33 -7.46
CA ASP A 135 6.97 16.18 -7.14
C ASP A 135 5.92 16.15 -8.25
N GLN A 136 4.65 15.97 -7.87
CA GLN A 136 3.53 15.85 -8.79
C GLN A 136 2.33 16.65 -8.31
N THR A 137 1.63 17.29 -9.25
CA THR A 137 0.32 17.87 -9.01
C THR A 137 -0.72 17.02 -9.73
N VAL A 138 -1.64 16.45 -8.97
CA VAL A 138 -2.68 15.56 -9.48
C VAL A 138 -4.03 16.25 -9.41
N GLN A 139 -4.78 16.21 -10.51
CA GLN A 139 -6.16 16.69 -10.57
C GLN A 139 -7.10 15.52 -10.31
N GLY A 140 -8.16 15.75 -9.55
CA GLY A 140 -9.21 14.76 -9.39
C GLY A 140 -10.57 15.38 -9.05
N PRO A 141 -11.64 14.63 -9.29
CA PRO A 141 -12.99 15.07 -8.99
C PRO A 141 -13.18 15.18 -7.47
N ASN A 142 -13.85 16.24 -7.02
CA ASN A 142 -14.51 16.29 -5.72
C ASN A 142 -15.93 16.84 -5.87
N ASP A 143 -16.75 16.68 -4.83
CA ASP A 143 -18.16 17.07 -4.82
C ASP A 143 -18.40 18.60 -4.99
N ALA A 144 -17.36 19.41 -4.83
CA ALA A 144 -17.33 20.87 -4.99
C ALA A 144 -16.48 21.37 -6.20
N GLY A 145 -16.06 20.48 -7.11
CA GLY A 145 -15.29 20.82 -8.34
C GLY A 145 -13.92 20.14 -8.46
N ASP A 146 -13.15 20.47 -9.50
CA ASP A 146 -11.78 19.93 -9.65
C ASP A 146 -10.85 20.53 -8.59
N ARG A 147 -10.26 19.69 -7.72
CA ARG A 147 -9.14 20.10 -6.85
C ARG A 147 -7.84 19.48 -7.34
N SER A 148 -6.80 20.32 -7.31
CA SER A 148 -5.42 19.88 -7.44
C SER A 148 -4.86 19.50 -6.07
N ALA A 149 -4.28 18.31 -5.94
CA ALA A 149 -3.47 17.91 -4.79
C ALA A 149 -2.00 17.88 -5.19
N ARG A 150 -1.13 18.41 -4.33
CA ARG A 150 0.32 18.35 -4.53
C ARG A 150 0.91 17.22 -3.69
N PHE A 151 1.66 16.36 -4.36
CA PHE A 151 2.41 15.27 -3.77
C PHE A 151 3.90 15.49 -3.99
N GLN A 152 4.70 15.19 -2.97
CA GLN A 152 6.15 15.22 -3.03
C GLN A 152 6.69 13.79 -3.02
N ASP A 153 7.88 13.59 -3.58
CA ASP A 153 8.58 12.30 -3.59
C ASP A 153 7.68 11.13 -4.00
N VAL A 154 6.99 11.26 -5.14
CA VAL A 154 6.10 10.21 -5.63
C VAL A 154 6.91 9.06 -6.20
N HIS A 155 6.77 7.88 -5.60
CA HIS A 155 7.27 6.62 -6.13
C HIS A 155 6.12 5.68 -6.46
N ILE A 156 6.23 4.98 -7.58
CA ILE A 156 5.31 3.91 -7.99
C ILE A 156 6.07 2.60 -8.00
N PHE A 157 5.54 1.59 -7.33
CA PHE A 157 6.04 0.21 -7.32
C PHE A 157 5.06 -0.65 -8.09
N ALA A 158 5.28 -0.82 -9.38
CA ALA A 158 4.42 -1.62 -10.24
C ALA A 158 4.72 -3.10 -10.07
N LEU A 159 3.69 -3.91 -9.82
CA LEU A 159 3.84 -5.36 -9.74
C LEU A 159 3.99 -5.95 -11.15
N VAL A 160 5.15 -6.53 -11.44
CA VAL A 160 5.48 -7.07 -12.77
C VAL A 160 5.59 -8.59 -12.78
N ALA A 161 5.80 -9.23 -11.63
CA ALA A 161 5.73 -10.69 -11.48
C ALA A 161 5.31 -11.08 -10.06
N GLY A 162 4.67 -12.25 -9.94
CA GLY A 162 4.10 -12.72 -8.68
C GLY A 162 2.71 -12.15 -8.43
N TYR A 163 2.23 -12.29 -7.20
CA TYR A 163 0.94 -11.76 -6.78
C TYR A 163 0.96 -11.23 -5.36
N LEU A 164 0.14 -10.22 -5.12
CA LEU A 164 -0.18 -9.65 -3.82
C LEU A 164 -1.70 -9.45 -3.81
N ALA A 165 -2.41 -10.27 -3.05
CA ALA A 165 -3.87 -10.25 -2.96
C ALA A 165 -4.33 -10.03 -1.52
N LEU A 166 -5.45 -9.35 -1.39
CA LEU A 166 -6.22 -9.26 -0.17
C LEU A 166 -7.48 -10.10 -0.38
N ASP A 167 -7.57 -11.18 0.37
CA ASP A 167 -8.77 -12.01 0.48
C ASP A 167 -9.60 -11.46 1.64
N ALA A 168 -10.80 -10.98 1.35
CA ALA A 168 -11.66 -10.36 2.36
C ALA A 168 -12.70 -11.39 2.82
N ASP A 169 -12.78 -11.62 4.13
CA ASP A 169 -13.74 -12.58 4.67
C ASP A 169 -15.20 -12.22 4.33
N SER A 170 -15.98 -13.27 4.07
CA SER A 170 -17.44 -13.20 3.83
C SER A 170 -18.26 -12.45 4.90
N LEU A 171 -17.74 -12.36 6.14
CA LEU A 171 -18.39 -11.56 7.20
C LEU A 171 -18.36 -10.07 6.90
N ILE A 172 -17.29 -9.58 6.26
CA ILE A 172 -17.19 -8.19 5.84
C ILE A 172 -18.03 -7.94 4.59
N ASP A 173 -18.09 -8.90 3.66
CA ASP A 173 -19.00 -8.82 2.52
C ASP A 173 -20.45 -8.63 2.97
N ALA A 174 -20.84 -9.23 4.10
CA ALA A 174 -22.17 -9.06 4.69
C ALA A 174 -22.38 -7.66 5.31
N LEU A 175 -21.33 -7.02 5.83
CA LEU A 175 -21.42 -5.73 6.54
C LEU A 175 -21.21 -4.51 5.64
N LEU A 176 -20.32 -4.61 4.66
CA LEU A 176 -19.94 -3.51 3.75
C LEU A 176 -20.52 -3.69 2.34
N GLY A 177 -21.34 -4.73 2.15
CA GLY A 177 -21.86 -5.16 0.86
C GLY A 177 -20.75 -5.75 -0.02
N SER A 178 -21.04 -6.00 -1.30
CA SER A 178 -20.06 -6.47 -2.31
C SER A 178 -18.92 -5.48 -2.60
N ALA A 179 -18.68 -4.49 -1.74
CA ALA A 179 -17.68 -3.45 -1.90
C ALA A 179 -16.25 -3.92 -1.58
N LEU A 180 -16.08 -4.98 -0.76
CA LEU A 180 -14.79 -5.57 -0.43
C LEU A 180 -14.63 -6.96 -1.08
N ASP A 181 -14.79 -7.00 -2.40
CA ASP A 181 -14.37 -8.17 -3.20
C ASP A 181 -12.85 -8.37 -3.11
N ASP A 182 -12.40 -9.63 -3.16
CA ASP A 182 -11.00 -10.06 -3.29
C ASP A 182 -10.25 -9.14 -4.26
N ALA A 183 -9.16 -8.54 -3.77
CA ALA A 183 -8.47 -7.47 -4.47
C ALA A 183 -7.04 -7.88 -4.83
N TRP A 184 -6.73 -7.86 -6.12
CA TRP A 184 -5.38 -8.07 -6.65
C TRP A 184 -4.65 -6.75 -6.74
N THR A 185 -3.56 -6.61 -5.99
CA THR A 185 -2.72 -5.42 -6.04
C THR A 185 -1.94 -5.41 -7.35
N VAL A 186 -2.12 -4.35 -8.15
CA VAL A 186 -1.35 -4.12 -9.39
C VAL A 186 -0.14 -3.22 -9.15
N GLY A 187 -0.14 -2.50 -8.03
CA GLY A 187 1.03 -1.79 -7.55
C GLY A 187 0.76 -0.96 -6.32
N LEU A 188 1.84 -0.39 -5.80
CA LEU A 188 1.84 0.47 -4.63
C LEU A 188 2.34 1.86 -5.04
N VAL A 189 1.85 2.89 -4.37
CA VAL A 189 2.34 4.27 -4.52
C VAL A 189 2.73 4.78 -3.15
N THR A 190 3.85 5.48 -3.07
CA THR A 190 4.26 6.20 -1.85
C THR A 190 4.53 7.64 -2.21
N ALA A 191 4.11 8.57 -1.36
CA ALA A 191 4.31 10.00 -1.57
C ALA A 191 4.29 10.73 -0.23
N ARG A 192 4.48 12.05 -0.27
CA ARG A 192 4.20 12.96 0.84
C ARG A 192 3.12 13.96 0.44
N GLU A 193 2.18 14.22 1.33
CA GLU A 193 1.16 15.27 1.19
C GLU A 193 1.14 16.10 2.47
N GLY A 194 1.43 17.40 2.37
CA GLY A 194 1.54 18.26 3.56
C GLY A 194 2.60 17.77 4.56
N GLY A 195 3.73 17.25 4.07
CA GLY A 195 4.82 16.68 4.91
C GLY A 195 4.58 15.25 5.40
N ARG A 196 3.32 14.78 5.41
CA ARG A 196 2.97 13.43 5.86
C ARG A 196 3.26 12.37 4.80
N ARG A 197 4.01 11.32 5.17
CA ARG A 197 4.22 10.13 4.34
C ARG A 197 2.90 9.34 4.20
N ILE A 198 2.55 8.98 2.98
CA ILE A 198 1.36 8.21 2.64
C ILE A 198 1.73 7.01 1.78
N GLY A 199 1.01 5.90 1.99
CA GLY A 199 1.03 4.74 1.10
C GLY A 199 -0.32 4.60 0.42
N LEU A 200 -0.34 4.00 -0.76
CA LEU A 200 -1.56 3.75 -1.51
C LEU A 200 -1.42 2.40 -2.22
N GLY A 201 -2.27 1.45 -1.85
CA GLY A 201 -2.46 0.22 -2.62
C GLY A 201 -3.39 0.49 -3.78
N VAL A 202 -2.99 0.11 -5.00
CA VAL A 202 -3.83 0.19 -6.19
C VAL A 202 -4.13 -1.23 -6.65
N SER A 203 -5.40 -1.57 -6.67
CA SER A 203 -5.85 -2.95 -6.88
C SER A 203 -6.98 -3.05 -7.90
N LEU A 204 -7.26 -4.29 -8.31
CA LEU A 204 -8.41 -4.70 -9.11
C LEU A 204 -9.20 -5.75 -8.33
N GLY A 205 -10.48 -5.50 -8.13
CA GLY A 205 -11.43 -6.48 -7.59
C GLY A 205 -12.03 -7.35 -8.69
N ARG A 206 -13.10 -8.08 -8.34
CA ARG A 206 -13.94 -8.80 -9.30
C ARG A 206 -14.41 -7.88 -10.43
N ASN A 207 -14.55 -8.44 -11.64
CA ASN A 207 -14.96 -7.72 -12.85
C ASN A 207 -14.06 -6.51 -13.21
N ASN A 208 -12.78 -6.55 -12.86
CA ASN A 208 -11.82 -5.46 -13.04
C ASN A 208 -12.24 -4.14 -12.35
N ARG A 209 -13.07 -4.23 -11.28
CA ARG A 209 -13.44 -3.05 -10.50
C ARG A 209 -12.18 -2.42 -9.91
N ARG A 210 -12.01 -1.13 -10.12
CA ARG A 210 -10.86 -0.38 -9.59
C ARG A 210 -11.03 -0.21 -8.08
N ILE A 211 -10.11 -0.78 -7.31
CA ILE A 211 -10.05 -0.66 -5.85
C ILE A 211 -8.78 0.09 -5.47
N TYR A 212 -8.82 0.86 -4.39
CA TYR A 212 -7.63 1.44 -3.79
C TYR A 212 -7.82 1.59 -2.27
N GLY A 213 -6.71 1.57 -1.54
CA GLY A 213 -6.68 1.79 -0.09
C GLY A 213 -5.52 2.70 0.27
N GLU A 214 -5.81 3.76 1.04
CA GLU A 214 -4.78 4.61 1.62
C GLU A 214 -4.19 3.91 2.84
N PHE A 215 -2.87 3.82 2.90
CA PHE A 215 -2.14 3.29 4.05
C PHE A 215 -1.58 4.44 4.89
N ASP A 216 -2.05 4.53 6.13
CA ASP A 216 -1.50 5.41 7.15
C ASP A 216 -0.32 4.71 7.83
N PHE A 217 0.91 5.06 7.42
CA PHE A 217 2.12 4.45 7.97
C PHE A 217 2.32 4.70 9.46
N VAL A 218 1.78 5.79 10.01
CA VAL A 218 1.96 6.14 11.42
C VAL A 218 1.02 5.32 12.29
N ARG A 219 -0.22 5.12 11.83
CA ARG A 219 -1.24 4.35 12.55
C ARG A 219 -1.28 2.88 12.17
N ASP A 220 -0.50 2.50 11.17
CA ASP A 220 -0.42 1.13 10.66
C ASP A 220 -1.78 0.58 10.20
N LYS A 221 -2.56 1.45 9.53
CA LYS A 221 -3.97 1.28 9.22
C LYS A 221 -4.25 1.54 7.74
N VAL A 222 -5.10 0.72 7.13
CA VAL A 222 -5.67 1.00 5.81
C VAL A 222 -7.00 1.73 5.98
N LEU A 223 -7.16 2.83 5.25
CA LEU A 223 -8.41 3.56 5.07
C LEU A 223 -9.03 3.14 3.74
N PRO A 224 -10.13 2.36 3.74
CA PRO A 224 -10.88 2.05 2.53
C PRO A 224 -11.35 3.34 1.86
N HIS A 225 -11.18 3.44 0.54
CA HIS A 225 -11.50 4.62 -0.25
C HIS A 225 -10.71 5.90 0.10
N GLY A 226 -9.81 5.85 1.10
CA GLY A 226 -8.89 6.92 1.46
C GLY A 226 -9.52 8.32 1.56
N ARG A 227 -8.66 9.34 1.55
CA ARG A 227 -9.08 10.73 1.36
C ARG A 227 -9.35 11.04 -0.12
N PRO A 228 -10.13 12.08 -0.49
CA PRO A 228 -10.39 12.42 -1.89
C PRO A 228 -9.13 12.59 -2.76
N SER A 229 -8.05 13.15 -2.19
CA SER A 229 -6.78 13.27 -2.90
C SER A 229 -6.15 11.91 -3.25
N MET A 230 -6.46 10.85 -2.50
CA MET A 230 -5.99 9.48 -2.78
C MET A 230 -6.75 8.85 -3.94
N SER A 231 -8.03 9.17 -4.11
CA SER A 231 -8.80 8.79 -5.31
C SER A 231 -8.16 9.37 -6.57
N ALA A 232 -7.79 10.66 -6.51
CA ALA A 232 -7.11 11.35 -7.59
C ALA A 232 -5.74 10.71 -7.89
N LEU A 233 -4.92 10.49 -6.85
CA LEU A 233 -3.60 9.87 -6.97
C LEU A 233 -3.70 8.44 -7.52
N SER A 234 -4.66 7.64 -7.07
CA SER A 234 -4.95 6.29 -7.58
C SER A 234 -5.33 6.30 -9.05
N SER A 235 -6.24 7.19 -9.44
CA SER A 235 -6.67 7.33 -10.84
C SER A 235 -5.51 7.74 -11.74
N TRP A 236 -4.70 8.68 -11.28
CA TRP A 236 -3.53 9.18 -11.99
C TRP A 236 -2.40 8.14 -12.08
N SER A 237 -2.16 7.36 -11.02
CA SER A 237 -1.06 6.39 -10.97
C SER A 237 -1.30 5.15 -11.84
N ARG A 238 -2.56 4.85 -12.17
CA ARG A 238 -2.93 3.71 -13.01
C ARG A 238 -2.30 3.71 -14.41
N ARG A 239 -1.93 4.88 -14.95
CA ARG A 239 -1.26 4.96 -16.27
C ARG A 239 0.11 4.29 -16.31
N TRP A 240 0.73 4.03 -15.15
CA TRP A 240 2.01 3.31 -15.05
C TRP A 240 1.85 1.86 -14.57
N LEU A 241 0.76 1.56 -13.89
CA LEU A 241 0.49 0.22 -13.33
C LEU A 241 -0.09 -0.76 -14.37
N ASN A 242 -0.35 -0.26 -15.58
CA ASN A 242 -0.81 -1.02 -16.74
C ASN A 242 -1.91 -2.06 -16.42
N PRO A 243 -3.02 -1.65 -15.78
CA PRO A 243 -4.05 -2.57 -15.33
C PRO A 243 -4.68 -3.36 -16.48
N ASP A 244 -4.66 -2.83 -17.70
CA ASP A 244 -5.27 -3.44 -18.89
C ASP A 244 -4.37 -4.52 -19.53
N ARG A 245 -3.05 -4.49 -19.30
CA ARG A 245 -2.15 -5.62 -19.62
C ARG A 245 -1.96 -6.55 -18.42
N GLY A 246 -2.70 -6.32 -17.33
CA GLY A 246 -2.51 -6.95 -16.05
C GLY A 246 -2.22 -8.43 -16.20
N PHE A 247 -1.06 -8.84 -15.70
CA PHE A 247 -0.85 -10.18 -15.22
C PHE A 247 -1.83 -10.36 -14.06
N VAL A 248 -3.12 -10.52 -14.35
CA VAL A 248 -4.07 -11.05 -13.38
C VAL A 248 -3.61 -12.50 -13.27
N PRO A 249 -2.98 -12.92 -12.17
CA PRO A 249 -2.60 -14.31 -12.03
C PRO A 249 -3.86 -15.17 -12.25
N ARG A 250 -3.71 -16.47 -12.54
CA ARG A 250 -4.85 -17.39 -12.75
C ARG A 250 -5.40 -18.07 -11.45
N PRO A 251 -5.53 -17.46 -10.26
CA PRO A 251 -6.04 -18.19 -9.09
C PRO A 251 -7.56 -18.18 -8.96
N TRP A 252 -8.31 -17.34 -9.70
CA TRP A 252 -9.79 -17.45 -9.72
C TRP A 252 -10.29 -18.84 -10.16
N THR A 253 -9.51 -19.56 -10.96
CA THR A 253 -9.84 -20.93 -11.38
C THR A 253 -9.37 -22.02 -10.42
N GLY A 254 -8.56 -21.69 -9.42
CA GLY A 254 -7.91 -22.67 -8.53
C GLY A 254 -8.40 -22.69 -7.08
N LEU A 255 -8.96 -21.58 -6.57
CA LEU A 255 -9.46 -21.50 -5.19
C LEU A 255 -10.90 -22.01 -5.02
N ALA A 256 -11.62 -22.28 -6.11
CA ALA A 256 -12.99 -22.81 -6.07
C ALA A 256 -13.08 -24.35 -5.93
N GLY A 257 -12.00 -25.02 -5.52
CA GLY A 257 -11.88 -26.48 -5.60
C GLY A 257 -11.18 -27.18 -4.42
N SER A 258 -11.04 -26.52 -3.26
CA SER A 258 -10.57 -27.15 -2.01
C SER A 258 -11.62 -27.05 -0.91
#